data_AF-A0A7V3X907-F1
#
_entry.id   AF-A0A7V3X907-F1
#
_cell.length_a   1.000
_cell.length_b   1.000
_cell.length_c   1.000
_cell.angle_alpha   90.00
_cell.angle_beta   90.00
_cell.angle_gamma   90.00
#
_symmetry.space_group_name_H-M   'P 1'
#
loop_
_entity.id
_entity.type
_entity.pdbx_description
1 polymer ?
#
loop_
_entity_poly.entity_id
_entity_poly.type
_entity_poly.pdbx_seq_one_letter_code
_entity_poly.pdbx_strand_id
1 'polypeptide(L)'
;MYTEQEKKFMAFWEQNREKRKKIHFQLMIGLPAGVLLVFAIFISMISGWHKKALMEFNSNKSVILILVIAAVLIVGFIALFTARHKWDLNEQHYRELLSKKQKAK
;
A
#
# COMPACT_ATOMS: atom_id res chain seq x y z
N MET A 1 11.65 -9.19 30.83
CA MET A 1 11.95 -10.38 30.00
C MET A 1 11.19 -10.25 28.70
N TYR A 2 11.82 -10.50 27.55
CA TYR A 2 11.11 -10.56 26.27
C TYR A 2 10.22 -11.78 26.20
N THR A 3 9.04 -11.62 25.62
CA THR A 3 8.22 -12.74 25.19
C THR A 3 8.90 -13.46 24.03
N GLU A 4 8.63 -14.76 23.87
CA GLU A 4 9.17 -15.54 22.74
C GLU A 4 8.74 -14.98 21.37
N GLN A 5 7.64 -14.23 21.32
CA GLN A 5 7.16 -13.54 20.12
C GLN A 5 8.08 -12.37 19.73
N GLU A 6 8.53 -11.56 20.67
CA GLU A 6 9.41 -10.40 20.42
C GLU A 6 10.79 -10.84 19.92
N LYS A 7 11.33 -11.95 20.46
CA LYS A 7 12.60 -12.53 19.98
C LYS A 7 12.49 -13.02 18.53
N LYS A 8 11.39 -13.73 18.21
CA LYS A 8 11.12 -14.20 16.85
C LYS A 8 10.94 -13.03 15.88
N PHE A 9 10.23 -11.98 16.29
CA PHE A 9 10.09 -10.76 15.51
C PHE A 9 11.45 -10.11 15.24
N MET A 10 12.29 -9.90 16.26
CA MET A 10 13.61 -9.30 16.10
C MET A 10 14.49 -10.09 15.11
N ALA A 11 14.58 -11.42 15.27
CA ALA A 11 15.38 -12.28 14.39
C ALA A 11 14.84 -12.29 12.94
N PHE A 12 13.52 -12.26 12.78
CA PHE A 12 12.89 -12.17 11.46
C PHE A 12 13.13 -10.81 10.80
N TRP A 13 12.94 -9.72 11.55
CA TRP A 13 13.05 -8.36 11.02
C TRP A 13 14.48 -8.03 10.64
N GLU A 14 15.46 -8.43 11.46
CA GLU A 14 16.88 -8.22 11.19
C GLU A 14 17.34 -8.86 9.87
N GLN A 15 16.83 -10.06 9.54
CA GLN A 15 17.15 -10.75 8.28
C GLN A 15 16.38 -10.19 7.07
N ASN A 16 15.20 -9.60 7.27
CA ASN A 16 14.30 -9.21 6.19
C ASN A 16 14.19 -7.69 5.96
N ARG A 17 14.75 -6.85 6.85
CA ARG A 17 14.68 -5.37 6.77
C ARG A 17 15.13 -4.82 5.42
N GLU A 18 16.25 -5.32 4.88
CA GLU A 18 16.84 -4.85 3.62
C GLU A 18 16.03 -5.29 2.41
N LYS A 19 15.46 -6.51 2.45
CA LYS A 19 14.59 -7.03 1.40
C LYS A 19 13.27 -6.26 1.34
N ARG A 20 12.71 -5.91 2.51
CA ARG A 20 11.44 -5.16 2.65
C ARG A 20 11.57 -3.66 2.44
N LYS A 21 12.80 -3.12 2.47
CA LYS A 21 13.11 -1.73 2.10
C LYS A 21 12.99 -1.48 0.59
N LYS A 22 13.14 -2.53 -0.23
CA LYS A 22 13.11 -2.39 -1.69
C LYS A 22 11.69 -2.06 -2.19
N ILE A 23 11.62 -1.04 -3.04
CA ILE A 23 10.38 -0.49 -3.63
C ILE A 23 9.57 -1.57 -4.38
N HIS A 24 10.23 -2.55 -5.02
CA HIS A 24 9.53 -3.64 -5.72
C HIS A 24 8.67 -4.52 -4.80
N PHE A 25 9.12 -4.79 -3.56
CA PHE A 25 8.32 -5.55 -2.57
C PHE A 25 7.17 -4.71 -2.02
N GLN A 26 7.36 -3.40 -1.95
CA GLN A 26 6.37 -2.44 -1.48
C GLN A 26 5.21 -2.30 -2.49
N LEU A 27 5.51 -2.31 -3.79
CA LEU A 27 4.50 -2.28 -4.84
C LEU A 27 3.61 -3.53 -4.86
N MET A 28 4.18 -4.73 -4.70
CA MET A 28 3.41 -5.99 -4.72
C MET A 28 2.34 -6.11 -3.61
N ILE A 29 2.57 -5.51 -2.44
CA ILE A 29 1.66 -5.64 -1.28
C ILE A 29 0.54 -4.59 -1.33
N GLY A 30 0.78 -3.41 -1.92
CA GLY A 30 -0.20 -2.34 -2.03
C GLY A 30 -1.07 -2.38 -3.29
N LEU A 31 -0.61 -3.03 -4.36
CA LEU A 31 -1.32 -3.17 -5.63
C LEU A 31 -2.74 -3.77 -5.53
N PRO A 32 -2.98 -4.85 -4.76
CA PRO A 32 -4.29 -5.51 -4.77
C PRO A 32 -5.43 -4.60 -4.29
N ALA A 33 -5.19 -3.78 -3.25
CA ALA A 33 -6.19 -2.89 -2.69
C ALA A 33 -6.54 -1.75 -3.67
N GLY A 34 -5.54 -1.20 -4.35
CA GLY A 34 -5.79 -0.16 -5.34
C GLY A 34 -6.47 -0.68 -6.61
N VAL A 35 -6.12 -1.89 -7.06
CA VAL A 35 -6.82 -2.55 -8.17
C VAL A 35 -8.30 -2.75 -7.85
N LEU A 36 -8.63 -3.22 -6.64
CA LEU A 36 -10.03 -3.36 -6.20
C LEU A 36 -10.78 -2.02 -6.22
N LEU A 37 -10.14 -0.93 -5.80
CA LEU A 37 -10.75 0.40 -5.79
C LEU A 37 -11.01 0.91 -7.21
N VAL A 38 -10.07 0.74 -8.13
CA VAL A 38 -10.26 1.06 -9.56
C VAL A 38 -11.40 0.23 -10.14
N PHE A 39 -11.43 -1.07 -9.83
CA PHE A 39 -12.47 -1.98 -10.31
C PHE A 39 -13.86 -1.56 -9.79
N ALA A 40 -13.97 -1.16 -8.53
CA ALA A 40 -15.21 -0.63 -7.95
C ALA A 40 -15.68 0.66 -8.63
N ILE A 41 -14.76 1.57 -8.98
CA ILE A 41 -15.08 2.79 -9.74
C ILE A 41 -15.64 2.43 -11.11
N PHE A 42 -15.00 1.50 -11.84
CA PHE A 42 -15.48 1.06 -13.15
C PHE A 42 -16.86 0.41 -13.08
N ILE A 43 -17.09 -0.48 -12.10
CA ILE A 43 -18.41 -1.10 -11.88
C ILE A 43 -19.46 -0.01 -11.60
N SER A 44 -19.13 0.97 -10.75
CA SER A 44 -20.02 2.08 -10.42
C SER A 44 -20.39 2.90 -11.66
N MET A 45 -19.42 3.20 -12.54
CA MET A 45 -19.65 3.95 -13.78
C MET A 45 -20.54 3.19 -14.78
N ILE A 46 -20.33 1.87 -14.93
CA ILE A 46 -21.10 1.04 -15.87
C ILE A 46 -22.51 0.73 -15.31
N SER A 47 -22.72 0.84 -13.99
CA SER A 47 -24.04 0.62 -13.37
C SER A 47 -25.15 1.54 -13.92
N GLY A 48 -24.78 2.62 -14.61
CA GLY A 48 -25.75 3.49 -15.29
C GLY A 48 -26.55 4.38 -14.33
N TRP A 49 -26.19 4.43 -13.04
CA TRP A 49 -26.87 5.29 -12.06
C TRP A 49 -26.83 6.78 -12.48
N HIS A 50 -25.79 7.21 -13.19
CA HIS A 50 -25.70 8.55 -13.75
C HIS A 50 -25.66 8.57 -15.29
N LYS A 51 -26.82 8.85 -15.90
CA LYS A 51 -26.98 8.99 -17.37
C LYS A 51 -26.05 10.05 -17.99
N LYS A 52 -25.76 11.16 -17.29
CA LYS A 52 -24.80 12.19 -17.77
C LYS A 52 -23.38 11.66 -17.83
N ALA A 53 -22.95 10.90 -16.81
CA ALA A 53 -21.63 10.29 -16.79
C ALA A 53 -21.46 9.29 -17.94
N LEU A 54 -22.50 8.49 -18.23
CA LEU A 54 -22.50 7.55 -19.35
C LEU A 54 -22.45 8.26 -20.72
N MET A 55 -23.08 9.42 -20.85
CA MET A 55 -23.10 10.21 -22.08
C MET A 55 -21.74 10.88 -22.36
N GLU A 56 -21.10 11.43 -21.33
CA GLU A 56 -19.75 12.01 -21.41
C GLU A 56 -18.70 10.93 -21.70
N PHE A 57 -18.85 9.75 -21.09
CA PHE A 57 -18.00 8.58 -21.33
C PHE A 57 -18.03 8.15 -22.80
N ASN A 58 -19.22 8.06 -23.41
CA ASN A 58 -19.34 7.70 -24.82
C ASN A 58 -18.90 8.83 -25.77
N SER A 59 -19.00 10.10 -25.36
CA SER A 59 -18.73 11.25 -26.22
C SER A 59 -17.26 11.66 -26.24
N ASN A 60 -16.51 11.48 -25.15
CA ASN A 60 -15.15 11.98 -25.05
C ASN A 60 -14.17 10.96 -24.47
N LYS A 61 -13.54 10.18 -25.37
CA LYS A 61 -12.56 9.14 -25.02
C LYS A 61 -11.36 9.66 -24.23
N SER A 62 -11.00 10.93 -24.39
CA SER A 62 -9.89 11.57 -23.66
C SER A 62 -10.16 11.68 -22.15
N VAL A 63 -11.42 11.90 -21.75
CA VAL A 63 -11.81 12.00 -20.32
C VAL A 63 -11.59 10.67 -19.62
N ILE A 64 -11.93 9.57 -20.27
CA ILE A 64 -11.73 8.21 -19.76
C ILE A 64 -10.24 7.93 -19.55
N LEU A 65 -9.41 8.25 -20.55
CA LEU A 65 -7.97 8.04 -20.48
C LEU A 65 -7.36 8.79 -19.28
N ILE A 66 -7.77 10.05 -19.07
CA ILE A 66 -7.32 10.87 -17.95
C ILE A 66 -7.74 10.24 -16.61
N LEU A 67 -8.99 9.80 -16.48
CA LEU A 67 -9.48 9.15 -15.26
C LEU A 67 -8.73 7.86 -14.96
N VAL A 68 -8.44 7.05 -15.98
CA VAL A 68 -7.65 5.82 -15.82
C VAL A 68 -6.23 6.13 -15.37
N ILE A 69 -5.56 7.09 -16.01
CA ILE A 69 -4.20 7.50 -15.63
C ILE A 69 -4.19 8.03 -14.20
N ALA A 70 -5.13 8.92 -13.85
CA ALA A 70 -5.26 9.45 -12.49
C ALA A 70 -5.49 8.33 -11.47
N ALA A 71 -6.35 7.36 -11.77
CA ALA A 71 -6.64 6.24 -10.89
C ALA A 71 -5.40 5.35 -10.70
N VAL A 72 -4.66 5.06 -11.77
CA VAL A 72 -3.39 4.30 -11.69
C VAL A 72 -2.35 5.03 -10.85
N LEU A 73 -2.22 6.36 -11.00
CA LEU A 73 -1.30 7.18 -10.22
C LEU A 73 -1.68 7.19 -8.73
N ILE A 74 -2.96 7.36 -8.40
CA ILE A 74 -3.46 7.34 -7.03
C ILE A 74 -3.20 5.97 -6.38
N VAL A 75 -3.51 4.89 -7.09
CA VAL A 75 -3.25 3.53 -6.62
C VAL A 75 -1.76 3.29 -6.39
N GLY A 76 -0.92 3.67 -7.34
CA GLY A 76 0.53 3.56 -7.23
C GLY A 76 1.06 4.33 -6.02
N PHE A 77 0.58 5.56 -5.82
CA PHE A 77 0.95 6.40 -4.69
C PHE A 77 0.53 5.77 -3.36
N ILE A 78 -0.73 5.36 -3.22
CA ILE A 78 -1.25 4.74 -1.99
C ILE A 78 -0.49 3.44 -1.68
N ALA A 79 -0.23 2.61 -2.69
CA ALA A 79 0.51 1.36 -2.54
C ALA A 79 1.93 1.61 -2.01
N LEU A 80 2.66 2.53 -2.63
CA LEU A 80 4.00 2.93 -2.22
C LEU A 80 4.02 3.52 -0.81
N PHE A 81 3.13 4.48 -0.54
CA PHE A 81 3.06 5.17 0.73
C PHE A 81 2.72 4.22 1.88
N THR A 82 1.70 3.37 1.70
CA THR A 82 1.28 2.41 2.74
C THR A 82 2.37 1.41 3.06
N ALA A 83 3.05 0.90 2.04
CA ALA A 83 4.10 -0.08 2.22
C ALA A 83 5.35 0.54 2.88
N ARG A 84 5.69 1.78 2.55
CA ARG A 84 6.76 2.52 3.21
C ARG A 84 6.43 2.84 4.67
N HIS A 85 5.22 3.34 4.93
CA HIS A 85 4.74 3.61 6.28
C HIS A 85 4.75 2.37 7.18
N LYS A 86 4.30 1.20 6.65
CA LYS A 86 4.40 -0.08 7.37
C LYS A 86 5.84 -0.49 7.67
N TRP A 87 6.77 -0.22 6.75
CA TRP A 87 8.19 -0.49 6.99
C TRP A 87 8.74 0.39 8.11
N ASP A 88 8.44 1.69 8.09
CA ASP A 88 8.87 2.64 9.10
C ASP A 88 8.36 2.27 10.50
N LEU A 89 7.08 1.86 10.62
CA LEU A 89 6.50 1.38 11.89
C LEU A 89 7.22 0.15 12.45
N ASN A 90 7.51 -0.84 11.61
CA ASN A 90 8.21 -2.05 12.04
C ASN A 90 9.66 -1.77 12.42
N GLU A 91 10.33 -0.86 11.71
CA GLU A 91 11.68 -0.42 12.04
C GLU A 91 11.72 0.34 13.37
N GLN A 92 10.73 1.21 13.63
CA GLN A 92 10.59 1.87 14.93
C GLN A 92 10.39 0.85 16.05
N HIS A 93 9.46 -0.11 15.88
CA HIS A 93 9.20 -1.15 16.86
C HIS A 93 10.46 -1.99 17.17
N TYR A 94 11.23 -2.34 16.13
CA TYR A 94 12.51 -3.05 16.29
C TYR A 94 13.53 -2.24 17.12
N ARG A 95 13.63 -0.92 16.87
CA ARG A 95 14.53 -0.03 17.64
C ARG A 95 14.09 0.11 19.10
N GLU A 96 12.78 0.19 19.35
CA GLU A 96 12.23 0.21 20.71
C GLU A 96 12.62 -1.06 21.48
N LEU A 97 12.49 -2.24 20.86
CA LEU A 97 12.91 -3.51 21.46
C LEU A 97 14.43 -3.56 21.71
N LEU A 98 15.26 -3.09 20.77
CA LEU A 98 16.71 -3.01 20.99
C LEU A 98 17.07 -2.08 22.15
N SER A 99 16.42 -0.92 22.24
CA SER A 99 16.67 0.05 23.32
C SER A 99 16.32 -0.52 24.70
N LYS A 100 15.22 -1.27 24.81
CA LYS A 100 14.86 -2.02 26.02
C LYS A 100 15.92 -3.06 26.38
N LYS A 101 16.56 -3.68 25.38
CA LYS A 101 17.58 -4.73 25.59
C LYS A 101 18.87 -4.14 26.15
N GLN A 102 19.24 -2.95 25.68
CA GLN A 102 20.40 -2.21 26.18
C GLN A 102 20.18 -1.70 27.60
N LYS A 103 18.96 -1.25 27.95
CA LYS A 103 18.64 -0.79 29.32
C LYS A 103 18.52 -1.91 30.35
N ALA A 104 18.22 -3.13 29.91
CA ALA A 104 18.09 -4.30 30.78
C ALA A 104 19.39 -5.08 30.96
N LYS A 105 20.49 -4.61 30.35
CA LYS A 105 21.83 -5.20 30.43
C LYS A 105 22.72 -4.29 31.28
#